data_AF-A0A4S4DH13-F1
#
_entry.id   AF-A0A4S4DH13-F1
#
_cell.length_a   1.000
_cell.length_b   1.000
_cell.length_c   1.000
_cell.angle_alpha   90.00
_cell.angle_beta   90.00
_cell.angle_gamma   90.00
#
_symmetry.space_group_name_H-M   'P 1'
#
loop_
_entity.id
_entity.type
_entity.pdbx_description
1 polymer ?
#
loop_
_entity_poly.entity_id
_entity_poly.type
_entity_poly.pdbx_seq_one_letter_code
_entity_poly.pdbx_strand_id
1 'polypeptide(L)'
;MKFARAAVHSLFRKKLEPTMRNLAGFFIVWGVGEAGVTAYQYMFSPPQLSNADLEKLLSSITRDVMASEEDVDLSTLKSQLSQTQTMWKKDMGRSQSEVDLLQAKIMEVKACIQGYEEDTVKELEVLWRRVKTTATLLTFLKSKARIMAVTHLAHTSCDIKQIDGVGLVDKNGLPLSGSSRNIDLSSFDCPDGETWIGISKQHGSLDEPDGAYIGEVLKNVQMVTDVMETLVKRVIMAESETAMEKEKVTLGQEEIKKKALQIESMSTKLEEMERFALGTNRILNEMRQRVEDLVEETSRQRQRAAENEQELCSVKQDFESLKSYVSSLINVRETLLSSEKQFQTIERLFERGGSMASTSSPIPTSACSLFIPDLYISGIHSPTNFMPSFAGLKSSISTNFGSNRLLTWNECWIWRSSGSREHNKTMLKRLVEKTTQLESEKMQKETEVQKLMEENVRLTTLLDKKEAQLLAMNEQCKVMALSASNI
;
A
#
# COMPACT_ATOMS: atom_id res chain seq x y z
N MET A 1 -11.39 6.55 -17.06
CA MET A 1 -12.72 7.13 -16.77
C MET A 1 -12.93 8.55 -17.29
N LYS A 2 -12.04 9.53 -17.07
CA LYS A 2 -12.16 10.87 -17.70
C LYS A 2 -12.31 10.82 -19.23
N PHE A 3 -11.70 9.82 -19.87
CA PHE A 3 -11.78 9.56 -21.31
C PHE A 3 -13.16 9.10 -21.80
N ALA A 4 -13.90 8.30 -21.02
CA ALA A 4 -15.25 7.83 -21.39
C ALA A 4 -16.28 8.96 -21.22
N ARG A 5 -16.18 9.72 -20.13
CA ARG A 5 -16.98 10.93 -19.90
C ARG A 5 -16.69 11.99 -20.98
N ALA A 6 -15.42 12.16 -21.35
CA ALA A 6 -15.02 13.01 -22.48
C ALA A 6 -15.47 12.45 -23.84
N ALA A 7 -15.51 11.13 -24.02
CA ALA A 7 -15.98 10.50 -25.27
C ALA A 7 -17.48 10.69 -25.47
N VAL A 8 -18.31 10.53 -24.43
CA VAL A 8 -19.75 10.81 -24.48
C VAL A 8 -20.00 12.30 -24.74
N HIS A 9 -19.29 13.16 -24.02
CA HIS A 9 -19.40 14.61 -24.20
C HIS A 9 -18.87 15.09 -25.57
N SER A 10 -17.86 14.40 -26.12
CA SER A 10 -17.29 14.64 -27.45
C SER A 10 -18.20 14.10 -28.56
N LEU A 11 -18.85 12.95 -28.39
CA LEU A 11 -19.85 12.42 -29.32
C LEU A 11 -21.03 13.38 -29.45
N PHE A 12 -21.51 13.89 -28.30
CA PHE A 12 -22.59 14.85 -28.25
C PHE A 12 -22.22 16.19 -28.92
N ARG A 13 -21.02 16.71 -28.63
CA ARG A 13 -20.54 17.98 -29.21
C ARG A 13 -20.18 17.86 -30.70
N LYS A 14 -19.51 16.78 -31.12
CA LYS A 14 -19.00 16.65 -32.50
C LYS A 14 -20.03 16.18 -33.50
N LYS A 15 -21.05 15.40 -33.08
CA LYS A 15 -21.95 14.72 -34.03
C LYS A 15 -23.39 15.23 -34.01
N LEU A 16 -23.86 15.79 -32.89
CA LEU A 16 -25.24 16.28 -32.77
C LEU A 16 -25.35 17.80 -32.96
N GLU A 17 -24.34 18.56 -32.55
CA GLU A 17 -24.36 20.03 -32.63
C GLU A 17 -24.28 20.61 -34.07
N PRO A 18 -23.44 20.09 -34.98
CA PRO A 18 -23.35 20.62 -36.35
C PRO A 18 -24.63 20.38 -37.16
N THR A 19 -25.25 19.22 -36.99
CA THR A 19 -26.50 18.82 -37.67
C THR A 19 -27.66 19.74 -37.27
N MET A 20 -27.68 20.20 -36.02
CA MET A 20 -28.69 21.14 -35.52
C MET A 20 -28.44 22.60 -35.94
N ARG A 21 -27.17 23.03 -36.07
CA ARG A 21 -26.84 24.35 -36.64
C ARG A 21 -27.26 24.46 -38.11
N ASN A 22 -27.10 23.39 -38.88
CA ASN A 22 -27.54 23.34 -40.28
C ASN A 22 -29.06 23.43 -40.40
N LEU A 23 -29.82 22.81 -39.49
CA LEU A 23 -31.28 22.94 -39.42
C LEU A 23 -31.71 24.37 -39.04
N ALA A 24 -31.06 24.99 -38.05
CA ALA A 24 -31.37 26.38 -37.67
C ALA A 24 -31.05 27.40 -38.79
N GLY A 25 -29.98 27.18 -39.55
CA GLY A 25 -29.65 27.99 -40.73
C GLY A 25 -30.68 27.85 -41.85
N PHE A 26 -31.25 26.66 -42.02
CA PHE A 26 -32.31 26.40 -43.01
C PHE A 26 -33.59 27.21 -42.72
N PHE A 27 -33.94 27.40 -41.44
CA PHE A 27 -35.10 28.19 -41.02
C PHE A 27 -34.93 29.70 -41.24
N ILE A 28 -33.71 30.23 -41.12
CA ILE A 28 -33.44 31.67 -41.33
C ILE A 28 -33.49 32.03 -42.83
N VAL A 29 -33.06 31.12 -43.72
CA VAL A 29 -33.10 31.34 -45.17
C VAL A 29 -34.52 31.26 -45.74
N TRP A 30 -35.39 30.42 -45.16
CA TRP A 30 -36.77 30.26 -45.64
C TRP A 30 -37.72 31.38 -45.21
N GLY A 31 -37.50 32.00 -44.04
CA GLY A 31 -38.34 33.09 -43.52
C GLY A 31 -38.28 34.41 -44.32
N VAL A 32 -37.39 34.53 -45.30
CA VAL A 32 -37.26 35.73 -46.16
C VAL A 32 -38.09 35.59 -47.46
N GLY A 33 -38.59 34.39 -47.79
CA GLY A 33 -39.30 34.12 -49.05
C GLY A 33 -40.74 34.64 -49.14
N GLU A 34 -41.45 34.80 -48.03
CA GLU A 34 -42.88 35.19 -48.03
C GLU A 34 -43.12 36.68 -48.33
N ALA A 35 -42.10 37.54 -48.23
CA ALA A 35 -42.24 38.97 -48.51
C ALA A 35 -42.17 39.32 -50.02
N GLY A 36 -41.81 38.37 -50.90
CA GLY A 36 -41.57 38.62 -52.33
C GLY A 36 -42.77 38.35 -53.26
N VAL A 37 -43.79 37.62 -52.80
CA VAL A 37 -44.86 37.11 -53.68
C VAL A 37 -46.02 38.10 -53.84
N THR A 38 -46.17 39.09 -52.96
CA THR A 38 -47.23 40.10 -53.03
C THR A 38 -46.95 41.27 -53.98
N ALA A 39 -45.75 41.36 -54.57
CA ALA A 39 -45.35 42.47 -55.44
C ALA A 39 -45.67 42.29 -56.94
N TYR A 40 -45.92 41.06 -57.40
CA TYR A 40 -46.11 40.77 -58.84
C TYR A 40 -47.56 40.81 -59.32
N GLN A 41 -48.54 40.92 -58.42
CA GLN A 41 -49.98 40.92 -58.75
C GLN A 41 -50.51 42.29 -59.24
N TYR A 42 -49.72 43.37 -59.19
CA TYR A 42 -50.20 44.75 -59.45
C TYR A 42 -49.70 45.39 -60.76
N MET A 43 -48.94 44.70 -61.61
CA MET A 43 -48.33 45.33 -62.81
C MET A 43 -48.93 44.96 -64.17
N PHE A 44 -49.92 44.06 -64.25
CA PHE A 44 -50.58 43.72 -65.54
C PHE A 44 -52.10 43.83 -65.44
N SER A 45 -52.61 45.06 -65.51
CA SER A 45 -53.99 45.35 -65.94
C SER A 45 -53.93 46.15 -67.24
N PRO A 46 -54.41 45.61 -68.38
CA PRO A 46 -54.50 46.39 -69.62
C PRO A 46 -55.58 47.48 -69.48
N PRO A 47 -55.44 48.65 -70.14
CA PRO A 47 -56.50 49.65 -70.16
C PRO A 47 -57.69 49.11 -70.94
N GLN A 48 -58.84 48.96 -70.27
CA GLN A 48 -60.11 48.65 -70.90
C GLN A 48 -60.58 49.88 -71.69
N LEU A 49 -60.32 49.94 -73.01
CA LEU A 49 -60.99 50.89 -73.89
C LEU A 49 -62.47 50.54 -73.91
N SER A 50 -63.33 51.46 -73.48
CA SER A 50 -64.76 51.21 -73.40
C SER A 50 -65.37 51.14 -74.80
N ASN A 51 -66.32 50.22 -75.04
CA ASN A 51 -67.09 50.17 -76.29
C ASN A 51 -67.80 51.51 -76.60
N ALA A 52 -68.01 52.36 -75.60
CA ALA A 52 -68.57 53.70 -75.76
C ALA A 52 -67.62 54.68 -76.49
N ASP A 53 -66.30 54.50 -76.40
CA ASP A 53 -65.31 55.35 -77.08
C ASP A 53 -65.17 54.98 -78.56
N LEU A 54 -65.35 53.69 -78.89
CA LEU A 54 -65.38 53.19 -80.27
C LEU A 54 -66.66 53.60 -81.02
N GLU A 55 -67.83 53.60 -80.37
CA GLU A 55 -69.06 54.12 -80.99
C GLU A 55 -69.01 55.64 -81.20
N LYS A 56 -68.32 56.39 -80.33
CA LYS A 56 -68.10 57.83 -80.50
C LYS A 56 -67.24 58.13 -81.74
N LEU A 57 -66.19 57.33 -81.96
CA LEU A 57 -65.27 57.44 -83.10
C LEU A 57 -65.96 57.04 -84.42
N LEU A 58 -66.76 55.98 -84.41
CA LEU A 58 -67.60 55.58 -85.55
C LEU A 58 -68.66 56.65 -85.87
N SER A 59 -69.28 57.28 -84.87
CA SER A 59 -70.20 58.40 -85.09
C SER A 59 -69.53 59.65 -85.66
N SER A 60 -68.24 59.87 -85.36
CA SER A 60 -67.45 60.98 -85.90
C SER A 60 -67.11 60.71 -87.37
N ILE A 61 -66.61 59.52 -87.69
CA ILE A 61 -66.23 59.15 -89.05
C ILE A 61 -67.46 59.11 -89.98
N THR A 62 -68.60 58.63 -89.49
CA THR A 62 -69.85 58.62 -90.29
C THR A 62 -70.39 60.04 -90.54
N ARG A 63 -70.06 61.00 -89.66
CA ARG A 63 -70.44 62.42 -89.80
C ARG A 63 -69.51 63.15 -90.77
N ASP A 64 -68.22 62.81 -90.80
CA ASP A 64 -67.25 63.41 -91.72
C ASP A 64 -67.37 62.89 -93.16
N VAL A 65 -67.91 61.68 -93.37
CA VAL A 65 -68.16 61.12 -94.73
C VAL A 65 -69.40 61.72 -95.41
N MET A 66 -70.33 62.33 -94.67
CA MET A 66 -71.56 62.93 -95.24
C MET A 66 -71.43 64.42 -95.58
N ALA A 67 -70.22 65.00 -95.49
CA ALA A 67 -69.97 66.43 -95.69
C ALA A 67 -69.07 66.76 -96.92
N SER A 68 -68.81 65.79 -97.80
CA SER A 68 -68.00 65.99 -99.01
C SER A 68 -68.78 65.50 -100.24
N GLU A 69 -69.58 66.39 -100.83
CA GLU A 69 -70.21 66.19 -102.14
C GLU A 69 -69.16 66.30 -103.25
N GLU A 70 -68.60 65.16 -103.68
CA GLU A 70 -68.14 64.98 -105.05
C GLU A 70 -68.58 63.60 -105.55
N ASP A 71 -69.27 63.63 -106.69
CA ASP A 71 -69.94 62.52 -107.37
C ASP A 71 -68.93 61.47 -107.84
N VAL A 72 -68.58 60.55 -106.93
CA VAL A 72 -67.84 59.32 -107.18
C VAL A 72 -68.72 58.16 -106.78
N ASP A 73 -69.05 57.34 -107.78
CA ASP A 73 -69.95 56.19 -107.83
C ASP A 73 -70.25 55.49 -106.47
N LEU A 74 -71.24 56.04 -105.76
CA LEU A 74 -71.71 55.60 -104.42
C LEU A 74 -72.08 54.10 -104.39
N SER A 75 -72.42 53.53 -105.54
CA SER A 75 -72.78 52.13 -105.72
C SER A 75 -71.61 51.15 -105.56
N THR A 76 -70.42 51.53 -106.06
CA THR A 76 -69.18 50.75 -105.99
C THR A 76 -68.59 50.80 -104.58
N LEU A 77 -68.69 51.96 -103.93
CA LEU A 77 -68.25 52.13 -102.54
C LEU A 77 -69.15 51.35 -101.56
N LYS A 78 -70.46 51.30 -101.82
CA LYS A 78 -71.43 50.54 -101.00
C LYS A 78 -71.23 49.02 -101.14
N SER A 79 -70.90 48.52 -102.33
CA SER A 79 -70.61 47.10 -102.53
C SER A 79 -69.28 46.69 -101.88
N GLN A 80 -68.22 47.50 -102.02
CA GLN A 80 -66.95 47.30 -101.31
C GLN A 80 -67.10 47.38 -99.79
N LEU A 81 -67.89 48.33 -99.28
CA LEU A 81 -68.17 48.46 -97.85
C LEU A 81 -68.95 47.22 -97.33
N SER A 82 -69.94 46.74 -98.09
CA SER A 82 -70.70 45.54 -97.73
C SER A 82 -69.85 44.26 -97.77
N GLN A 83 -68.95 44.15 -98.76
CA GLN A 83 -67.99 43.04 -98.87
C GLN A 83 -66.94 43.09 -97.76
N THR A 84 -66.45 44.29 -97.42
CA THR A 84 -65.51 44.51 -96.31
C THR A 84 -66.19 44.21 -94.98
N GLN A 85 -67.43 44.65 -94.78
CA GLN A 85 -68.17 44.40 -93.55
C GLN A 85 -68.52 42.93 -93.35
N THR A 86 -68.84 42.18 -94.41
CA THR A 86 -69.03 40.72 -94.34
C THR A 86 -67.73 39.97 -94.07
N MET A 87 -66.61 40.42 -94.66
CA MET A 87 -65.27 39.90 -94.37
C MET A 87 -64.86 40.17 -92.91
N TRP A 88 -65.01 41.39 -92.42
CA TRP A 88 -64.74 41.77 -91.03
C TRP A 88 -65.64 41.03 -90.05
N LYS A 89 -66.91 40.78 -90.39
CA LYS A 89 -67.82 40.00 -89.53
C LYS A 89 -67.40 38.53 -89.45
N LYS A 90 -66.93 37.94 -90.55
CA LYS A 90 -66.38 36.58 -90.58
C LYS A 90 -65.05 36.49 -89.83
N ASP A 91 -64.19 37.49 -89.99
CA ASP A 91 -62.90 37.57 -89.31
C ASP A 91 -63.10 37.80 -87.81
N MET A 92 -64.04 38.66 -87.41
CA MET A 92 -64.41 38.82 -86.00
C MET A 92 -65.06 37.58 -85.40
N GLY A 93 -65.85 36.83 -86.16
CA GLY A 93 -66.33 35.53 -85.72
C GLY A 93 -65.19 34.52 -85.50
N ARG A 94 -64.17 34.53 -86.37
CA ARG A 94 -62.98 33.69 -86.24
C ARG A 94 -62.11 34.12 -85.06
N SER A 95 -61.79 35.40 -84.94
CA SER A 95 -61.04 35.95 -83.81
C SER A 95 -61.76 35.73 -82.49
N GLN A 96 -63.10 35.85 -82.44
CA GLN A 96 -63.86 35.53 -81.23
C GLN A 96 -63.74 34.05 -80.88
N SER A 97 -63.85 33.13 -81.85
CA SER A 97 -63.65 31.70 -81.59
C SER A 97 -62.22 31.34 -81.15
N GLU A 98 -61.22 32.05 -81.65
CA GLU A 98 -59.83 31.91 -81.22
C GLU A 98 -59.62 32.47 -79.80
N VAL A 99 -60.26 33.59 -79.46
CA VAL A 99 -60.27 34.16 -78.11
C VAL A 99 -60.99 33.23 -77.13
N ASP A 100 -62.13 32.66 -77.49
CA ASP A 100 -62.89 31.72 -76.65
C ASP A 100 -62.09 30.43 -76.41
N LEU A 101 -61.38 29.93 -77.44
CA LEU A 101 -60.46 28.79 -77.31
C LEU A 101 -59.26 29.12 -76.42
N LEU A 102 -58.68 30.32 -76.55
CA LEU A 102 -57.59 30.77 -75.70
C LEU A 102 -58.06 30.96 -74.25
N GLN A 103 -59.26 31.48 -74.03
CA GLN A 103 -59.85 31.64 -72.71
C GLN A 103 -60.11 30.28 -72.05
N ALA A 104 -60.59 29.28 -72.81
CA ALA A 104 -60.73 27.91 -72.33
C ALA A 104 -59.36 27.31 -71.91
N LYS A 105 -58.32 27.48 -72.73
CA LYS A 105 -56.95 27.02 -72.40
C LYS A 105 -56.37 27.75 -71.18
N ILE A 106 -56.63 29.04 -71.03
CA ILE A 106 -56.22 29.81 -69.84
C ILE A 106 -56.92 29.27 -68.60
N MET A 107 -58.22 28.93 -68.67
CA MET A 107 -58.94 28.32 -67.55
C MET A 107 -58.41 26.93 -67.20
N GLU A 108 -58.05 26.11 -68.20
CA GLU A 108 -57.44 24.79 -68.00
C GLU A 108 -56.07 24.90 -67.32
N VAL A 109 -55.18 25.75 -67.83
CA VAL A 109 -53.86 25.98 -67.23
C VAL A 109 -53.99 26.53 -65.80
N LYS A 110 -54.95 27.44 -65.57
CA LYS A 110 -55.23 27.96 -64.23
C LYS A 110 -55.68 26.86 -63.26
N ALA A 111 -56.54 25.93 -63.72
CA ALA A 111 -56.96 24.78 -62.92
C ALA A 111 -55.78 23.82 -62.63
N CYS A 112 -54.90 23.58 -63.61
CA CYS A 112 -53.70 22.75 -63.42
C CYS A 112 -52.72 23.37 -62.40
N ILE A 113 -52.52 24.69 -62.44
CA ILE A 113 -51.64 25.38 -61.49
C ILE A 113 -52.23 25.34 -60.07
N GLN A 114 -53.53 25.58 -59.95
CA GLN A 114 -54.20 25.67 -58.66
C GLN A 114 -54.27 24.32 -57.94
N GLY A 115 -54.45 23.22 -58.68
CA GLY A 115 -54.34 21.86 -58.12
C GLY A 115 -52.93 21.49 -57.66
N TYR A 116 -51.90 21.88 -58.43
CA TYR A 116 -50.50 21.62 -58.08
C TYR A 116 -50.06 22.41 -56.83
N GLU A 117 -50.49 23.67 -56.72
CA GLU A 117 -50.18 24.52 -55.57
C GLU A 117 -50.76 23.96 -54.27
N GLU A 118 -52.02 23.49 -54.28
CA GLU A 118 -52.67 22.97 -53.08
C GLU A 118 -52.03 21.67 -52.54
N ASP A 119 -51.56 20.79 -53.44
CA ASP A 119 -50.87 19.57 -53.06
C ASP A 119 -49.47 19.85 -52.48
N THR A 120 -48.71 20.79 -53.07
CA THR A 120 -47.38 21.19 -52.54
C THR A 120 -47.45 21.86 -51.17
N VAL A 121 -48.53 22.61 -50.89
CA VAL A 121 -48.74 23.24 -49.57
C VAL A 121 -49.05 22.20 -48.49
N LYS A 122 -49.84 21.16 -48.81
CA LYS A 122 -50.14 20.05 -47.88
C LYS A 122 -48.89 19.22 -47.56
N GLU A 123 -48.06 18.92 -48.56
CA GLU A 123 -46.78 18.24 -48.35
C GLU A 123 -45.83 19.05 -47.46
N LEU A 124 -45.74 20.36 -47.69
CA LEU A 124 -44.93 21.26 -46.87
C LEU A 124 -45.43 21.31 -45.41
N GLU A 125 -46.74 21.31 -45.21
CA GLU A 125 -47.34 21.31 -43.86
C GLU A 125 -47.04 20.01 -43.10
N VAL A 126 -47.11 18.85 -43.76
CA VAL A 126 -46.73 17.55 -43.18
C VAL A 126 -45.24 17.53 -42.81
N LEU A 127 -44.37 17.98 -43.72
CA LEU A 127 -42.93 18.08 -43.45
C LEU A 127 -42.64 19.01 -42.26
N TRP A 128 -43.33 20.15 -42.19
CA TRP A 128 -43.21 21.09 -41.07
C TRP A 128 -43.59 20.46 -39.73
N ARG A 129 -44.70 19.72 -39.68
CA ARG A 129 -45.13 18.97 -38.48
C ARG A 129 -44.08 17.93 -38.06
N ARG A 130 -43.56 17.14 -39.01
CA ARG A 130 -42.48 16.15 -38.75
C ARG A 130 -41.21 16.80 -38.20
N VAL A 131 -40.78 17.91 -38.78
CA VAL A 131 -39.61 18.67 -38.32
C VAL A 131 -39.84 19.21 -36.91
N LYS A 132 -41.03 19.76 -36.62
CA LYS A 132 -41.37 20.29 -35.29
C LYS A 132 -41.39 19.20 -34.21
N THR A 133 -41.97 18.04 -34.52
CA THR A 133 -41.97 16.86 -33.62
C THR A 133 -40.55 16.38 -33.37
N THR A 134 -39.75 16.21 -34.43
CA THR A 134 -38.36 15.77 -34.33
C THR A 134 -37.50 16.75 -33.51
N ALA A 135 -37.68 18.06 -33.70
CA ALA A 135 -36.99 19.10 -32.92
C ALA A 135 -37.33 19.03 -31.42
N THR A 136 -38.58 18.75 -31.08
CA THR A 136 -39.03 18.60 -29.69
C THR A 136 -38.40 17.35 -29.05
N LEU A 137 -38.41 16.22 -29.76
CA LEU A 137 -37.80 14.97 -29.28
C LEU A 137 -36.28 15.06 -29.13
N LEU A 138 -35.60 15.75 -30.06
CA LEU A 138 -34.17 16.07 -29.93
C LEU A 138 -33.87 16.94 -28.71
N THR A 139 -34.76 17.89 -28.40
CA THR A 139 -34.65 18.73 -27.21
C THR A 139 -34.82 17.92 -25.93
N PHE A 140 -35.75 16.95 -25.91
CA PHE A 140 -35.91 15.98 -24.83
C PHE A 140 -34.65 15.11 -24.63
N LEU A 141 -34.13 14.51 -25.70
CA LEU A 141 -32.90 13.72 -25.61
C LEU A 141 -31.72 14.55 -25.08
N LYS A 142 -31.64 15.82 -25.49
CA LYS A 142 -30.64 16.76 -25.01
C LYS A 142 -30.80 17.10 -23.53
N SER A 143 -32.02 17.29 -23.03
CA SER A 143 -32.23 17.53 -21.61
C SER A 143 -31.93 16.27 -20.78
N LYS A 144 -32.37 15.10 -21.25
CA LYS A 144 -32.07 13.81 -20.59
C LYS A 144 -30.57 13.52 -20.55
N ALA A 145 -29.83 13.77 -21.63
CA ALA A 145 -28.38 13.65 -21.67
C ALA A 145 -27.67 14.56 -20.65
N ARG A 146 -28.16 15.80 -20.46
CA ARG A 146 -27.58 16.74 -19.49
C ARG A 146 -27.80 16.29 -18.05
N ILE A 147 -29.00 15.81 -17.73
CA ILE A 147 -29.33 15.27 -16.40
C ILE A 147 -28.42 14.07 -16.09
N MET A 148 -28.28 13.15 -17.05
CA MET A 148 -27.43 11.97 -16.94
C MET A 148 -25.92 12.27 -16.87
N ALA A 149 -25.48 13.44 -17.35
CA ALA A 149 -24.07 13.84 -17.28
C ALA A 149 -23.64 14.28 -15.86
N VAL A 150 -24.60 14.64 -15.01
CA VAL A 150 -24.32 15.08 -13.64
C VAL A 150 -24.58 13.93 -12.68
N THR A 151 -23.53 13.42 -12.02
CA THR A 151 -23.57 12.20 -11.21
C THR A 151 -24.72 12.16 -10.20
N HIS A 152 -24.89 13.20 -9.36
CA HIS A 152 -25.98 13.22 -8.36
C HIS A 152 -27.39 13.23 -8.99
N LEU A 153 -27.58 13.93 -10.11
CA LEU A 153 -28.87 13.93 -10.82
C LEU A 153 -29.10 12.59 -11.55
N ALA A 154 -28.03 11.96 -12.03
CA ALA A 154 -28.09 10.65 -12.65
C ALA A 154 -28.51 9.55 -11.67
N HIS A 155 -28.07 9.64 -10.40
CA HIS A 155 -28.55 8.75 -9.34
C HIS A 155 -30.06 8.89 -9.14
N THR A 156 -30.58 10.12 -9.10
CA THR A 156 -32.03 10.35 -8.97
C THR A 156 -32.81 10.00 -10.23
N SER A 157 -32.27 10.23 -11.43
CA SER A 157 -33.00 9.99 -12.69
C SER A 157 -32.99 8.54 -13.13
N CYS A 158 -32.00 7.77 -12.68
CA CYS A 158 -31.90 6.33 -12.92
C CYS A 158 -32.40 5.54 -11.69
N ASP A 159 -32.97 6.23 -10.69
CA ASP A 159 -33.51 5.68 -9.44
C ASP A 159 -32.54 4.74 -8.70
N ILE A 160 -31.25 5.08 -8.75
CA ILE A 160 -30.19 4.29 -8.16
C ILE A 160 -30.06 4.66 -6.67
N LYS A 161 -30.34 3.70 -5.79
CA LYS A 161 -30.19 3.85 -4.34
C LYS A 161 -28.97 3.08 -3.84
N GLN A 162 -28.30 3.62 -2.83
CA GLN A 162 -27.23 2.92 -2.12
C GLN A 162 -27.84 2.22 -0.91
N ILE A 163 -27.78 0.88 -0.88
CA ILE A 163 -28.24 0.07 0.24
C ILE A 163 -27.00 -0.45 0.98
N ASP A 164 -26.94 -0.21 2.29
CA ASP A 164 -25.82 -0.59 3.12
C ASP A 164 -25.64 -2.12 3.12
N GLY A 165 -24.42 -2.59 2.84
CA GLY A 165 -24.09 -4.02 2.71
C GLY A 165 -24.40 -4.70 1.36
N VAL A 166 -25.34 -4.18 0.55
CA VAL A 166 -25.72 -4.76 -0.77
C VAL A 166 -25.13 -3.98 -1.95
N GLY A 167 -24.81 -2.69 -1.75
CA GLY A 167 -24.23 -1.82 -2.77
C GLY A 167 -25.27 -0.95 -3.49
N LEU A 168 -25.00 -0.59 -4.76
CA LEU A 168 -25.91 0.22 -5.57
C LEU A 168 -26.99 -0.66 -6.21
N VAL A 169 -28.24 -0.23 -6.07
CA VAL A 169 -29.44 -0.99 -6.42
C VAL A 169 -30.37 -0.14 -7.30
N ASP A 170 -30.99 -0.77 -8.31
CA ASP A 170 -31.95 -0.13 -9.22
C ASP A 170 -33.34 0.09 -8.57
N LYS A 171 -34.24 0.81 -9.25
CA LYS A 171 -35.63 1.08 -8.85
C LYS A 171 -36.43 -0.17 -8.45
N ASN A 172 -36.10 -1.31 -9.05
CA ASN A 172 -36.73 -2.61 -8.78
C ASN A 172 -36.11 -3.36 -7.59
N GLY A 173 -35.17 -2.76 -6.85
CA GLY A 173 -34.47 -3.44 -5.76
C GLY A 173 -33.40 -4.44 -6.24
N LEU A 174 -33.09 -4.47 -7.54
CA LEU A 174 -32.10 -5.37 -8.12
C LEU A 174 -30.69 -4.79 -8.00
N PRO A 175 -29.72 -5.55 -7.45
CA PRO A 175 -28.34 -5.09 -7.33
C PRO A 175 -27.74 -4.89 -8.73
N LEU A 176 -27.17 -3.71 -8.96
CA LEU A 176 -26.61 -3.37 -10.28
C LEU A 176 -25.46 -4.32 -10.68
N SER A 177 -24.80 -4.97 -9.71
CA SER A 177 -23.75 -5.97 -9.91
C SER A 177 -24.22 -7.23 -10.67
N GLY A 178 -25.52 -7.54 -10.64
CA GLY A 178 -26.12 -8.64 -11.41
C GLY A 178 -26.56 -8.24 -12.83
N SER A 179 -26.53 -6.95 -13.17
CA SER A 179 -26.96 -6.41 -14.47
C SER A 179 -25.87 -6.58 -15.52
N SER A 180 -25.66 -7.86 -15.86
CA SER A 180 -25.17 -8.45 -17.11
C SER A 180 -23.89 -7.93 -17.78
N ARG A 181 -22.95 -8.87 -17.94
CA ARG A 181 -21.79 -8.81 -18.86
C ARG A 181 -22.19 -8.93 -20.34
N ASN A 182 -23.48 -9.14 -20.66
CA ASN A 182 -23.99 -9.23 -22.03
C ASN A 182 -25.27 -8.40 -22.18
N ILE A 183 -25.23 -7.41 -23.06
CA ILE A 183 -26.40 -6.60 -23.40
C ILE A 183 -27.34 -7.50 -24.21
N ASP A 184 -28.31 -8.13 -23.55
CA ASP A 184 -29.43 -8.73 -24.27
C ASP A 184 -30.46 -7.63 -24.50
N LEU A 185 -30.47 -7.09 -25.72
CA LEU A 185 -31.36 -6.03 -26.17
C LEU A 185 -32.81 -6.53 -26.38
N SER A 186 -33.10 -7.80 -26.06
CA SER A 186 -34.39 -8.45 -26.36
C SER A 186 -35.49 -8.26 -25.30
N SER A 187 -35.18 -7.64 -24.16
CA SER A 187 -36.14 -7.41 -23.06
C SER A 187 -36.32 -5.93 -22.77
N PHE A 188 -37.03 -5.22 -23.66
CA PHE A 188 -37.48 -3.85 -23.43
C PHE A 188 -39.00 -3.77 -23.56
N ASP A 189 -39.70 -4.52 -22.71
CA ASP A 189 -41.07 -4.21 -22.33
C ASP A 189 -41.03 -3.75 -20.86
N CYS A 190 -40.85 -2.45 -20.66
CA CYS A 190 -41.08 -1.83 -19.36
C CYS A 190 -42.09 -0.69 -19.54
N PRO A 191 -43.21 -0.71 -18.79
CA PRO A 191 -44.29 0.23 -18.98
C PRO A 191 -44.02 1.49 -18.16
N ASP A 192 -43.31 2.47 -18.74
CA ASP A 192 -43.45 3.86 -18.32
C ASP A 192 -44.31 4.60 -19.35
N GLY A 193 -45.57 4.14 -19.41
CA GLY A 193 -46.55 4.55 -20.40
C GLY A 193 -47.15 5.93 -20.14
N GLU A 194 -46.81 6.63 -19.06
CA GLU A 194 -47.66 7.74 -18.61
C GLU A 194 -47.32 9.08 -19.26
N THR A 195 -46.06 9.29 -19.70
CA THR A 195 -45.67 10.58 -20.33
C THR A 195 -45.88 10.57 -21.85
N TRP A 196 -45.76 9.43 -22.51
CA TRP A 196 -45.73 9.35 -23.98
C TRP A 196 -47.11 9.18 -24.62
N ILE A 197 -48.09 8.65 -23.88
CA ILE A 197 -49.49 8.49 -24.37
C ILE A 197 -50.17 9.86 -24.59
N GLY A 198 -49.66 10.93 -23.99
CA GLY A 198 -50.21 12.29 -24.15
C GLY A 198 -49.94 12.93 -25.51
N ILE A 199 -48.83 12.58 -26.17
CA ILE A 199 -48.43 13.21 -27.44
C ILE A 199 -49.17 12.56 -28.63
N SER A 200 -49.41 11.24 -28.58
CA SER A 200 -50.11 10.54 -29.67
C SER A 200 -51.61 10.85 -29.74
N LYS A 201 -52.24 11.25 -28.63
CA LYS A 201 -53.68 11.50 -28.55
C LYS A 201 -54.15 12.89 -28.99
N GLN A 202 -53.24 13.86 -29.18
CA GLN A 202 -53.65 15.25 -29.46
C GLN A 202 -53.76 15.61 -30.95
N HIS A 203 -53.40 14.72 -31.89
CA HIS A 203 -53.38 15.08 -33.31
C HIS A 203 -54.65 14.58 -34.01
N GLY A 204 -55.59 15.52 -34.23
CA GLY A 204 -56.79 15.29 -35.03
C GLY A 204 -56.45 14.86 -36.46
N SER A 205 -57.16 13.82 -36.93
CA SER A 205 -57.09 13.19 -38.25
C SER A 205 -55.72 13.33 -38.93
N LEU A 206 -54.72 12.68 -38.36
CA LEU A 206 -53.40 12.59 -38.95
C LEU A 206 -53.48 11.58 -40.11
N ASP A 207 -52.98 11.94 -41.28
CA ASP A 207 -52.82 11.00 -42.40
C ASP A 207 -51.95 9.82 -41.95
N GLU A 208 -52.39 8.60 -42.32
CA GLU A 208 -51.77 7.31 -41.99
C GLU A 208 -50.22 7.25 -42.12
N PRO A 209 -49.58 7.87 -43.15
CA PRO A 209 -48.11 7.89 -43.26
C PRO A 209 -47.38 8.75 -42.21
N ASP A 210 -47.99 9.77 -41.63
CA ASP A 210 -47.33 10.65 -40.64
C ASP A 210 -47.30 10.01 -39.24
N GLY A 211 -48.32 9.20 -38.91
CA GLY A 211 -48.39 8.47 -37.65
C GLY A 211 -47.33 7.39 -37.55
N ALA A 212 -47.08 6.67 -38.65
CA ALA A 212 -46.04 5.66 -38.75
C ALA A 212 -44.64 6.25 -38.57
N TYR A 213 -44.36 7.41 -39.19
CA TYR A 213 -43.08 8.11 -39.03
C TYR A 213 -42.87 8.57 -37.58
N ILE A 214 -43.86 9.21 -36.97
CA ILE A 214 -43.75 9.68 -35.58
C ILE A 214 -43.56 8.50 -34.62
N GLY A 215 -44.28 7.39 -34.83
CA GLY A 215 -44.12 6.16 -34.04
C GLY A 215 -42.70 5.59 -34.11
N GLU A 216 -42.11 5.53 -35.30
CA GLU A 216 -40.73 5.05 -35.48
C GLU A 216 -39.70 6.00 -34.84
N VAL A 217 -39.88 7.32 -34.98
CA VAL A 217 -38.98 8.29 -34.32
C VAL A 217 -39.07 8.19 -32.79
N LEU A 218 -40.26 8.00 -32.23
CA LEU A 218 -40.45 7.78 -30.79
C LEU A 218 -39.78 6.49 -30.31
N LYS A 219 -39.90 5.40 -31.06
CA LYS A 219 -39.22 4.14 -30.77
C LYS A 219 -37.70 4.30 -30.75
N ASN A 220 -37.15 5.04 -31.70
CA ASN A 220 -35.72 5.35 -31.74
C ASN A 220 -35.27 6.23 -30.56
N VAL A 221 -36.07 7.22 -30.17
CA VAL A 221 -35.81 8.07 -28.99
C VAL A 221 -35.83 7.25 -27.70
N GLN A 222 -36.77 6.30 -27.58
CA GLN A 222 -36.83 5.38 -26.44
C GLN A 222 -35.60 4.48 -26.39
N MET A 223 -35.22 3.86 -27.51
CA MET A 223 -34.01 3.02 -27.58
C MET A 223 -32.74 3.81 -27.20
N VAL A 224 -32.57 5.02 -27.71
CA VAL A 224 -31.43 5.89 -27.35
C VAL A 224 -31.45 6.21 -25.85
N THR A 225 -32.63 6.50 -25.32
CA THR A 225 -32.83 6.81 -23.91
C THR A 225 -32.45 5.64 -23.00
N ASP A 226 -32.86 4.43 -23.34
CA ASP A 226 -32.58 3.21 -22.56
C ASP A 226 -31.09 2.84 -22.60
N VAL A 227 -30.46 2.96 -23.78
CA VAL A 227 -29.01 2.77 -23.95
C VAL A 227 -28.23 3.79 -23.11
N MET A 228 -28.67 5.04 -23.08
CA MET A 228 -28.06 6.08 -22.24
C MET A 228 -28.18 5.72 -20.75
N GLU A 229 -29.33 5.22 -20.29
CA GLU A 229 -29.53 4.80 -18.90
C GLU A 229 -28.63 3.63 -18.50
N THR A 230 -28.56 2.60 -19.35
CA THR A 230 -27.71 1.42 -19.08
C THR A 230 -26.23 1.79 -19.07
N LEU A 231 -25.78 2.70 -19.94
CA LEU A 231 -24.41 3.20 -19.92
C LEU A 231 -24.10 3.98 -18.65
N VAL A 232 -25.01 4.86 -18.23
CA VAL A 232 -24.86 5.67 -17.00
C VAL A 232 -24.81 4.78 -15.76
N LYS A 233 -25.72 3.79 -15.65
CA LYS A 233 -25.71 2.78 -14.57
C LYS A 233 -24.36 2.07 -14.47
N ARG A 234 -23.79 1.63 -15.60
CA ARG A 234 -22.46 1.00 -15.65
C ARG A 234 -21.31 1.93 -15.26
N VAL A 235 -21.35 3.19 -15.70
CA VAL A 235 -20.33 4.18 -15.32
C VAL A 235 -20.37 4.45 -13.82
N ILE A 236 -21.55 4.62 -13.24
CA ILE A 236 -21.74 4.83 -11.80
C ILE A 236 -21.20 3.64 -11.01
N MET A 237 -21.53 2.41 -11.42
CA MET A 237 -20.98 1.20 -10.79
C MET A 237 -19.45 1.20 -10.82
N ALA A 238 -18.86 1.36 -11.99
CA ALA A 238 -17.40 1.33 -12.13
C ALA A 238 -16.72 2.42 -11.28
N GLU A 239 -17.32 3.62 -11.21
CA GLU A 239 -16.83 4.72 -10.36
C GLU A 239 -16.88 4.36 -8.88
N SER A 240 -18.00 3.77 -8.41
CA SER A 240 -18.16 3.34 -7.01
C SER A 240 -17.21 2.20 -6.64
N GLU A 241 -17.04 1.21 -7.50
CA GLU A 241 -16.11 0.09 -7.30
C GLU A 241 -14.67 0.58 -7.24
N THR A 242 -14.30 1.51 -8.13
CA THR A 242 -12.97 2.14 -8.12
C THR A 242 -12.75 2.96 -6.85
N ALA A 243 -13.77 3.63 -6.32
CA ALA A 243 -13.67 4.37 -5.06
C ALA A 243 -13.46 3.44 -3.86
N MET A 244 -14.26 2.37 -3.78
CA MET A 244 -14.12 1.34 -2.74
C MET A 244 -12.74 0.65 -2.82
N GLU A 245 -12.27 0.32 -4.01
CA GLU A 245 -10.96 -0.33 -4.17
C GLU A 245 -9.81 0.60 -3.77
N LYS A 246 -9.92 1.91 -4.04
CA LYS A 246 -8.96 2.90 -3.53
C LYS A 246 -8.95 2.94 -2.00
N GLU A 247 -10.11 2.88 -1.36
CA GLU A 247 -10.20 2.84 0.11
C GLU A 247 -9.52 1.60 0.68
N LYS A 248 -9.75 0.42 0.11
CA LYS A 248 -9.05 -0.82 0.51
C LYS A 248 -7.53 -0.70 0.38
N VAL A 249 -7.05 -0.10 -0.72
CA VAL A 249 -5.62 0.16 -0.91
C VAL A 249 -5.08 1.09 0.16
N THR A 250 -5.82 2.15 0.53
CA THR A 250 -5.38 3.05 1.61
C THR A 250 -5.31 2.36 2.96
N LEU A 251 -6.31 1.53 3.31
CA LEU A 251 -6.29 0.73 4.54
C LEU A 251 -5.13 -0.28 4.56
N GLY A 252 -4.90 -0.97 3.44
CA GLY A 252 -3.75 -1.88 3.29
C GLY A 252 -2.41 -1.16 3.45
N GLN A 253 -2.29 0.06 2.92
CA GLN A 253 -1.08 0.88 3.07
C GLN A 253 -0.82 1.28 4.53
N GLU A 254 -1.87 1.59 5.29
CA GLU A 254 -1.75 1.88 6.73
C GLU A 254 -1.32 0.66 7.53
N GLU A 255 -1.89 -0.52 7.24
CA GLU A 255 -1.47 -1.78 7.87
C GLU A 255 -0.01 -2.13 7.57
N ILE A 256 0.43 -1.94 6.31
CA ILE A 256 1.83 -2.12 5.92
C ILE A 256 2.73 -1.17 6.70
N LYS A 257 2.37 0.11 6.84
CA LYS A 257 3.14 1.07 7.66
C LYS A 257 3.24 0.62 9.11
N LYS A 258 2.15 0.13 9.70
CA LYS A 258 2.15 -0.40 11.07
C LYS A 258 3.06 -1.61 11.22
N LYS A 259 3.00 -2.57 10.29
CA LYS A 259 3.88 -3.74 10.28
C LYS A 259 5.35 -3.36 10.06
N ALA A 260 5.63 -2.37 9.21
CA ALA A 260 6.98 -1.85 9.00
C ALA A 260 7.58 -1.26 10.29
N LEU A 261 6.81 -0.44 11.03
CA LEU A 261 7.22 0.09 12.34
C LEU A 261 7.46 -1.02 13.37
N GLN A 262 6.63 -2.07 13.36
CA GLN A 262 6.81 -3.22 14.23
C GLN A 262 8.12 -3.97 13.91
N ILE A 263 8.43 -4.19 12.63
CA ILE A 263 9.67 -4.82 12.19
C ILE A 263 10.87 -3.97 12.58
N GLU A 264 10.80 -2.65 12.42
CA GLU A 264 11.85 -1.72 12.83
C GLU A 264 12.11 -1.82 14.34
N SER A 265 11.05 -1.84 15.16
CA SER A 265 11.17 -2.04 16.61
C SER A 265 11.75 -3.41 16.98
N MET A 266 11.43 -4.47 16.23
CA MET A 266 12.05 -5.79 16.45
C MET A 266 13.52 -5.79 16.03
N SER A 267 13.87 -5.06 14.97
CA SER A 267 15.25 -4.91 14.50
C SER A 267 16.12 -4.25 15.56
N THR A 268 15.67 -3.13 16.15
CA THR A 268 16.43 -2.45 17.20
C THR A 268 16.62 -3.32 18.44
N LYS A 269 15.60 -4.09 18.84
CA LYS A 269 15.71 -5.06 19.94
C LYS A 269 16.71 -6.17 19.64
N LEU A 270 16.76 -6.66 18.41
CA LEU A 270 17.74 -7.67 17.98
C LEU A 270 19.18 -7.11 18.01
N GLU A 271 19.39 -5.87 17.57
CA GLU A 271 20.68 -5.20 17.66
C GLU A 271 21.15 -5.00 19.10
N GLU A 272 20.23 -4.75 20.04
CA GLU A 272 20.54 -4.71 21.48
C GLU A 272 20.93 -6.08 22.03
N MET A 273 20.20 -7.13 21.63
CA MET A 273 20.53 -8.51 22.00
C MET A 273 21.90 -8.94 21.46
N GLU A 274 22.24 -8.55 20.23
CA GLU A 274 23.55 -8.80 19.65
C GLU A 274 24.65 -8.10 20.45
N ARG A 275 24.48 -6.82 20.76
CA ARG A 275 25.42 -6.07 21.61
C ARG A 275 25.60 -6.71 22.99
N PHE A 276 24.52 -7.20 23.60
CA PHE A 276 24.56 -7.90 24.88
C PHE A 276 25.32 -9.24 24.78
N ALA A 277 25.07 -10.03 23.73
CA ALA A 277 25.77 -11.29 23.50
C ALA A 277 27.27 -11.08 23.26
N LEU A 278 27.63 -10.06 22.45
CA LEU A 278 29.03 -9.67 22.24
C LEU A 278 29.71 -9.24 23.55
N GLY A 279 29.02 -8.45 24.38
CA GLY A 279 29.52 -8.07 25.71
C GLY A 279 29.78 -9.27 26.62
N THR A 280 28.84 -10.22 26.66
CA THR A 280 28.97 -11.44 27.45
C THR A 280 30.12 -12.33 26.96
N ASN A 281 30.22 -12.53 25.65
CA ASN A 281 31.31 -13.31 25.05
C ASN A 281 32.69 -12.68 25.31
N ARG A 282 32.78 -11.34 25.28
CA ARG A 282 34.01 -10.65 25.63
C ARG A 282 34.45 -10.98 27.07
N ILE A 283 33.53 -10.91 28.04
CA ILE A 283 33.82 -11.24 29.44
C ILE A 283 34.22 -12.71 29.58
N LEU A 284 33.53 -13.62 28.92
CA LEU A 284 33.87 -15.05 28.95
C LEU A 284 35.27 -15.32 28.38
N ASN A 285 35.66 -14.62 27.30
CA ASN A 285 37.01 -14.70 26.76
C ASN A 285 38.06 -14.15 27.74
N GLU A 286 37.80 -13.02 28.38
CA GLU A 286 38.68 -12.46 29.43
C GLU A 286 38.80 -13.39 30.65
N MET A 287 37.72 -14.10 31.02
CA MET A 287 37.75 -15.10 32.09
C MET A 287 38.54 -16.34 31.67
N ARG A 288 38.36 -16.82 30.44
CA ARG A 288 39.11 -17.96 29.92
C ARG A 288 40.61 -17.68 29.94
N GLN A 289 41.03 -16.51 29.45
CA GLN A 289 42.45 -16.13 29.47
C GLN A 289 43.01 -16.10 30.90
N ARG A 290 42.28 -15.52 31.85
CA ARG A 290 42.73 -15.49 33.26
C ARG A 290 42.86 -16.89 33.86
N VAL A 291 42.02 -17.84 33.45
CA VAL A 291 42.13 -19.24 33.88
C VAL A 291 43.35 -19.91 33.23
N GLU A 292 43.59 -19.67 31.94
CA GLU A 292 44.80 -20.14 31.24
C GLU A 292 46.07 -19.65 31.97
N ASP A 293 46.16 -18.34 32.26
CA ASP A 293 47.29 -17.73 32.97
C ASP A 293 47.49 -18.34 34.38
N LEU A 294 46.39 -18.63 35.09
CA LEU A 294 46.44 -19.26 36.43
C LEU A 294 46.95 -20.71 36.35
N VAL A 295 46.53 -21.46 35.33
CA VAL A 295 46.99 -22.84 35.10
C VAL A 295 48.49 -22.85 34.79
N GLU A 296 48.95 -21.92 33.94
CA GLU A 296 50.38 -21.75 33.65
C GLU A 296 51.18 -21.41 34.91
N GLU A 297 50.72 -20.46 35.74
CA GLU A 297 51.39 -20.12 37.00
C GLU A 297 51.40 -21.29 37.99
N THR A 298 50.32 -22.06 38.06
CA THR A 298 50.24 -23.26 38.89
C THR A 298 51.24 -24.32 38.40
N SER A 299 51.40 -24.47 37.09
CA SER A 299 52.40 -25.38 36.51
C SER A 299 53.83 -24.96 36.89
N ARG A 300 54.13 -23.67 36.83
CA ARG A 300 55.43 -23.10 37.21
C ARG A 300 55.71 -23.23 38.71
N GLN A 301 54.68 -23.11 39.55
CA GLN A 301 54.81 -23.37 40.99
C GLN A 301 55.11 -24.84 41.27
N ARG A 302 54.43 -25.76 40.57
CA ARG A 302 54.69 -27.20 40.71
C ARG A 302 56.13 -27.56 40.29
N GLN A 303 56.63 -26.98 39.19
CA GLN A 303 58.00 -27.19 38.74
C GLN A 303 59.02 -26.73 39.79
N ARG A 304 58.87 -25.51 40.32
CA ARG A 304 59.73 -25.00 41.40
C ARG A 304 59.66 -25.86 42.67
N ALA A 305 58.49 -26.38 43.01
CA ALA A 305 58.35 -27.27 44.16
C ALA A 305 59.11 -28.60 43.95
N ALA A 306 59.07 -29.16 42.74
CA ALA A 306 59.84 -30.35 42.39
C ALA A 306 61.36 -30.11 42.41
N GLU A 307 61.82 -28.96 41.92
CA GLU A 307 63.23 -28.54 42.00
C GLU A 307 63.69 -28.41 43.47
N ASN A 308 62.90 -27.75 44.32
CA ASN A 308 63.19 -27.65 45.75
C ASN A 308 63.22 -29.02 46.44
N GLU A 309 62.33 -29.95 46.08
CA GLU A 309 62.32 -31.31 46.61
C GLU A 309 63.60 -32.06 46.21
N GLN A 310 64.08 -31.88 44.98
CA GLN A 310 65.33 -32.45 44.52
C GLN A 310 66.54 -31.88 45.28
N GLU A 311 66.59 -30.56 45.49
CA GLU A 311 67.64 -29.91 46.29
C GLU A 311 67.63 -30.44 47.74
N LEU A 312 66.45 -30.56 48.36
CA LEU A 312 66.31 -31.13 49.70
C LEU A 312 66.78 -32.59 49.75
N CYS A 313 66.48 -33.39 48.73
CA CYS A 313 66.97 -34.77 48.63
C CYS A 313 68.50 -34.83 48.53
N SER A 314 69.11 -33.95 47.72
CA SER A 314 70.57 -33.84 47.62
C SER A 314 71.20 -33.50 48.97
N VAL A 315 70.69 -32.47 49.65
CA VAL A 315 71.18 -32.06 50.97
C VAL A 315 71.04 -33.20 51.99
N LYS A 316 69.91 -33.92 51.97
CA LYS A 316 69.71 -35.08 52.85
C LYS A 316 70.75 -36.18 52.60
N GLN A 317 71.07 -36.46 51.35
CA GLN A 317 72.11 -37.42 50.98
C GLN A 317 73.49 -36.97 51.45
N ASP A 318 73.80 -35.68 51.31
CA ASP A 318 75.06 -35.10 51.79
C ASP A 318 75.19 -35.23 53.32
N PHE A 319 74.10 -34.99 54.06
CA PHE A 319 74.07 -35.18 55.51
C PHE A 319 74.25 -36.63 55.93
N GLU A 320 73.62 -37.59 55.24
CA GLU A 320 73.83 -39.01 55.56
C GLU A 320 75.27 -39.45 55.24
N SER A 321 75.85 -38.94 54.15
CA SER A 321 77.26 -39.17 53.80
C SER A 321 78.19 -38.59 54.87
N LEU A 322 77.92 -37.35 55.33
CA LEU A 322 78.66 -36.71 56.41
C LEU A 322 78.54 -37.50 57.73
N LYS A 323 77.35 -37.98 58.06
CA LYS A 323 77.11 -38.79 59.25
C LYS A 323 77.92 -40.10 59.21
N SER A 324 77.92 -40.80 58.07
CA SER A 324 78.76 -41.99 57.85
C SER A 324 80.26 -41.68 58.02
N TYR A 325 80.72 -40.54 57.46
CA TYR A 325 82.10 -40.08 57.62
C TYR A 325 82.47 -39.82 59.08
N VAL A 326 81.61 -39.14 59.83
CA VAL A 326 81.81 -38.89 61.28
C VAL A 326 81.82 -40.20 62.07
N SER A 327 80.91 -41.13 61.79
CA SER A 327 80.93 -42.46 62.43
C SER A 327 82.22 -43.23 62.15
N SER A 328 82.73 -43.18 60.91
CA SER A 328 84.04 -43.75 60.58
C SER A 328 85.18 -43.10 61.37
N LEU A 329 85.17 -41.77 61.47
CA LEU A 329 86.17 -41.02 62.25
C LEU A 329 86.12 -41.37 63.74
N ILE A 330 84.92 -41.54 64.31
CA ILE A 330 84.73 -41.98 65.70
C ILE A 330 85.33 -43.38 65.88
N ASN A 331 85.04 -44.32 64.98
CA ASN A 331 85.60 -45.66 65.04
C ASN A 331 87.13 -45.65 64.95
N VAL A 332 87.71 -44.86 64.05
CA VAL A 332 89.17 -44.68 63.94
C VAL A 332 89.75 -44.10 65.24
N ARG A 333 89.07 -43.12 65.85
CA ARG A 333 89.49 -42.58 67.15
C ARG A 333 89.44 -43.64 68.24
N GLU A 334 88.39 -44.46 68.28
CA GLU A 334 88.25 -45.52 69.28
C GLU A 334 89.31 -46.62 69.11
N THR A 335 89.63 -47.02 67.87
CA THR A 335 90.71 -47.98 67.62
C THR A 335 92.07 -47.40 68.02
N LEU A 336 92.35 -46.12 67.71
CA LEU A 336 93.57 -45.43 68.16
C LEU A 336 93.66 -45.32 69.68
N LEU A 337 92.58 -44.94 70.36
CA LEU A 337 92.53 -44.90 71.82
C LEU A 337 92.71 -46.28 72.45
N SER A 338 92.18 -47.33 71.81
CA SER A 338 92.37 -48.72 72.23
C SER A 338 93.83 -49.16 72.05
N SER A 339 94.44 -48.90 70.89
CA SER A 339 95.86 -49.21 70.66
C SER A 339 96.77 -48.43 71.60
N GLU A 340 96.45 -47.17 71.89
CA GLU A 340 97.17 -46.34 72.86
C GLU A 340 97.12 -46.96 74.26
N LYS A 341 95.94 -47.37 74.73
CA LYS A 341 95.80 -48.07 76.02
C LYS A 341 96.56 -49.40 76.06
N GLN A 342 96.55 -50.14 74.95
CA GLN A 342 97.33 -51.37 74.81
C GLN A 342 98.83 -51.07 74.89
N PHE A 343 99.31 -50.05 74.20
CA PHE A 343 100.70 -49.62 74.23
C PHE A 343 101.14 -49.22 75.64
N GLN A 344 100.36 -48.40 76.34
CA GLN A 344 100.60 -48.04 77.75
C GLN A 344 100.63 -49.26 78.68
N THR A 345 99.82 -50.28 78.40
CA THR A 345 99.83 -51.53 79.18
C THR A 345 101.12 -52.32 78.93
N ILE A 346 101.59 -52.37 77.68
CA ILE A 346 102.86 -52.98 77.30
C ILE A 346 104.05 -52.23 77.91
N GLU A 347 104.04 -50.90 77.89
CA GLU A 347 105.08 -50.06 78.52
C GLU A 347 105.17 -50.32 80.03
N ARG A 348 104.04 -50.39 80.75
CA ARG A 348 104.03 -50.77 82.18
C ARG A 348 104.58 -52.18 82.44
N LEU A 349 104.37 -53.13 81.53
CA LEU A 349 104.96 -54.46 81.63
C LEU A 349 106.47 -54.44 81.40
N PHE A 350 106.96 -53.58 80.50
CA PHE A 350 108.40 -53.36 80.29
C PHE A 350 109.07 -52.66 81.47
N GLU A 351 108.43 -51.65 82.06
CA GLU A 351 108.91 -50.99 83.28
C GLU A 351 108.95 -51.97 84.47
N ARG A 352 107.95 -52.86 84.58
CA ARG A 352 107.91 -53.90 85.63
C ARG A 352 108.86 -55.08 85.36
N GLY A 353 109.24 -55.32 84.12
CA GLY A 353 110.26 -56.31 83.74
C GLY A 353 111.71 -55.84 83.96
N GLY A 354 111.93 -54.55 84.22
CA GLY A 354 113.24 -53.95 84.45
C GLY A 354 113.79 -54.05 85.88
N SER A 355 113.10 -54.71 86.82
CA SER A 355 113.61 -54.93 88.19
C SER A 355 113.20 -56.28 88.77
N MET A 356 114.17 -57.19 88.76
CA MET A 356 114.36 -58.39 89.60
C MET A 356 113.25 -59.47 89.71
N ALA A 357 113.60 -60.65 89.20
CA ALA A 357 113.63 -61.97 89.87
C ALA A 357 112.42 -62.51 90.68
N SER A 358 112.13 -63.78 90.35
CA SER A 358 111.64 -64.90 91.20
C SER A 358 110.15 -65.04 91.60
N THR A 359 109.61 -66.16 91.09
CA THR A 359 108.71 -67.17 91.72
C THR A 359 107.19 -66.98 91.88
N SER A 360 106.50 -68.05 91.47
CA SER A 360 105.22 -68.62 91.94
C SER A 360 103.87 -68.16 91.33
N SER A 361 103.17 -69.14 90.75
CA SER A 361 101.74 -69.28 90.40
C SER A 361 100.78 -69.02 91.60
N PRO A 362 99.42 -68.86 91.47
CA PRO A 362 98.47 -69.52 90.54
C PRO A 362 97.21 -68.69 90.07
N ILE A 363 96.32 -69.38 89.34
CA ILE A 363 95.00 -69.02 88.72
C ILE A 363 93.94 -68.50 89.74
N PRO A 364 92.81 -67.82 89.37
CA PRO A 364 91.56 -68.53 88.94
C PRO A 364 90.55 -67.73 88.04
N THR A 365 89.64 -68.46 87.35
CA THR A 365 88.18 -68.20 87.03
C THR A 365 87.71 -66.84 86.43
N SER A 366 86.71 -66.71 85.54
CA SER A 366 85.34 -67.27 85.55
C SER A 366 84.53 -66.81 84.30
N ALA A 367 83.43 -67.53 84.02
CA ALA A 367 82.17 -67.05 83.43
C ALA A 367 82.09 -66.66 81.93
N CYS A 368 81.86 -67.66 81.08
CA CYS A 368 81.06 -67.50 79.86
C CYS A 368 79.60 -67.89 80.19
N SER A 369 78.68 -66.93 80.09
CA SER A 369 77.24 -67.17 80.07
C SER A 369 76.64 -66.58 78.81
N LEU A 370 75.98 -67.46 78.05
CA LEU A 370 75.00 -67.19 77.02
C LEU A 370 74.00 -66.10 77.43
N PHE A 371 73.53 -65.29 76.49
CA PHE A 371 72.11 -64.98 76.29
C PHE A 371 71.90 -64.13 75.01
N ILE A 372 71.26 -64.73 74.00
CA ILE A 372 70.50 -64.07 72.92
C ILE A 372 69.08 -63.87 73.46
N PRO A 373 68.41 -62.73 73.20
CA PRO A 373 67.19 -62.83 72.39
C PRO A 373 66.95 -61.64 71.43
N ASP A 374 66.42 -62.01 70.27
CA ASP A 374 65.58 -61.18 69.40
C ASP A 374 64.44 -60.49 70.19
N LEU A 375 64.06 -59.28 69.77
CA LEU A 375 62.69 -58.80 69.93
C LEU A 375 62.30 -57.81 68.83
N TYR A 376 61.48 -58.36 67.96
CA TYR A 376 60.57 -57.75 67.01
C TYR A 376 59.56 -56.83 67.73
N ILE A 377 59.43 -55.56 67.34
CA ILE A 377 58.18 -54.78 67.52
C ILE A 377 57.97 -53.88 66.28
N SER A 378 56.94 -54.23 65.52
CA SER A 378 56.21 -53.36 64.61
C SER A 378 55.33 -52.38 65.38
N GLY A 379 55.18 -51.14 64.90
CA GLY A 379 54.32 -50.15 65.55
C GLY A 379 54.13 -48.89 64.72
N ILE A 380 53.05 -48.90 63.93
CA ILE A 380 52.51 -47.79 63.14
C ILE A 380 52.07 -46.65 64.07
N HIS A 381 52.51 -45.40 63.83
CA HIS A 381 51.75 -44.20 64.22
C HIS A 381 51.99 -43.03 63.25
N SER A 382 50.88 -42.37 62.92
CA SER A 382 50.65 -41.29 61.96
C SER A 382 51.38 -39.98 62.28
N PRO A 383 51.50 -39.04 61.31
CA PRO A 383 52.32 -37.85 61.45
C PRO A 383 51.59 -36.75 62.22
N THR A 384 52.26 -36.14 63.20
CA THR A 384 51.83 -34.88 63.78
C THR A 384 52.82 -33.78 63.47
N ASN A 385 52.22 -32.68 62.99
CA ASN A 385 52.80 -31.38 62.69
C ASN A 385 53.96 -30.97 63.59
N PHE A 386 55.10 -30.67 62.98
CA PHE A 386 56.11 -29.80 63.56
C PHE A 386 56.69 -28.90 62.47
N MET A 387 56.32 -27.62 62.50
CA MET A 387 57.09 -26.56 61.86
C MET A 387 58.38 -26.34 62.66
N PRO A 388 59.52 -26.08 61.99
CA PRO A 388 60.55 -25.25 62.54
C PRO A 388 60.54 -23.88 61.85
N SER A 389 60.41 -22.86 62.69
CA SER A 389 60.87 -21.50 62.43
C SER A 389 62.28 -21.52 61.84
N PHE A 390 62.43 -21.04 60.61
CA PHE A 390 63.73 -20.68 60.05
C PHE A 390 64.02 -19.22 60.36
N ALA A 391 64.81 -18.99 61.41
CA ALA A 391 65.57 -17.77 61.59
C ALA A 391 67.04 -18.06 61.27
N GLY A 392 67.57 -17.33 60.30
CA GLY A 392 69.01 -17.20 60.10
C GLY A 392 69.57 -17.93 58.89
N LEU A 393 69.59 -17.23 57.75
CA LEU A 393 70.71 -17.24 56.82
C LEU A 393 70.67 -15.95 55.99
N LYS A 394 71.56 -15.03 56.36
CA LYS A 394 71.90 -13.87 55.53
C LYS A 394 72.69 -14.39 54.33
N SER A 395 72.14 -14.27 53.14
CA SER A 395 72.88 -14.34 51.90
C SER A 395 72.57 -13.08 51.09
N SER A 396 73.62 -12.31 50.85
CA SER A 396 73.62 -11.04 50.13
C SER A 396 73.36 -11.29 48.64
N ILE A 397 72.27 -10.72 48.10
CA ILE A 397 72.14 -10.48 46.66
C ILE A 397 72.29 -8.99 46.44
N SER A 398 73.43 -8.62 45.85
CA SER A 398 73.69 -7.29 45.32
C SER A 398 72.99 -7.15 43.98
N THR A 399 72.00 -6.27 43.89
CA THR A 399 71.62 -5.65 42.61
C THR A 399 71.57 -4.14 42.75
N ASN A 400 72.36 -3.51 41.89
CA ASN A 400 72.45 -2.07 41.67
C ASN A 400 71.08 -1.44 41.40
N PHE A 401 70.65 -0.50 42.24
CA PHE A 401 69.92 0.69 41.79
C PHE A 401 70.13 1.82 42.80
N GLY A 402 70.60 2.96 42.30
CA GLY A 402 71.00 4.11 43.10
C GLY A 402 69.83 4.84 43.75
N SER A 403 69.81 4.86 45.08
CA SER A 403 69.50 6.02 45.93
C SER A 403 69.53 5.59 47.39
N ASN A 404 70.37 6.26 48.17
CA ASN A 404 70.67 5.96 49.57
C ASN A 404 69.44 6.10 50.49
N ARG A 405 68.73 4.98 50.74
CA ARG A 405 68.14 4.66 52.05
C ARG A 405 67.88 3.15 52.12
N LEU A 406 68.70 2.42 52.87
CA LEU A 406 68.49 1.00 53.15
C LEU A 406 67.27 0.84 54.06
N LEU A 407 66.10 0.62 53.46
CA LEU A 407 64.90 0.22 54.20
C LEU A 407 65.13 -1.20 54.73
N THR A 408 64.90 -1.40 56.04
CA THR A 408 65.01 -2.74 56.64
C THR A 408 63.93 -3.67 56.05
N TRP A 409 64.14 -4.99 56.07
CA TRP A 409 63.14 -5.97 55.59
C TRP A 409 61.74 -5.75 56.21
N ASN A 410 61.68 -5.28 57.46
CA ASN A 410 60.44 -4.87 58.11
C ASN A 410 59.75 -3.67 57.43
N GLU A 411 60.50 -2.66 57.01
CA GLU A 411 59.94 -1.49 56.32
C GLU A 411 59.45 -1.84 54.92
N CYS A 412 60.12 -2.75 54.21
CA CYS A 412 59.67 -3.23 52.90
C CYS A 412 58.39 -4.08 53.00
N TRP A 413 58.27 -4.92 54.04
CA TRP A 413 57.06 -5.69 54.32
C TRP A 413 55.88 -4.80 54.76
N ILE A 414 56.15 -3.76 55.56
CA ILE A 414 55.16 -2.75 55.95
C ILE A 414 54.70 -1.92 54.74
N TRP A 415 55.61 -1.49 53.86
CA TRP A 415 55.24 -0.76 52.63
C TRP A 415 54.38 -1.62 51.69
N ARG A 416 54.76 -2.89 51.48
CA ARG A 416 54.01 -3.85 50.65
C ARG A 416 52.64 -4.18 51.25
N SER A 417 52.57 -4.34 52.57
CA SER A 417 51.33 -4.60 53.31
C SER A 417 50.42 -3.36 53.43
N SER A 418 50.98 -2.15 53.43
CA SER A 418 50.22 -0.90 53.44
C SER A 418 49.69 -0.54 52.06
N GLY A 419 50.49 -0.72 51.00
CA GLY A 419 50.03 -0.54 49.61
C GLY A 419 48.92 -1.53 49.23
N SER A 420 49.02 -2.80 49.67
CA SER A 420 47.98 -3.81 49.47
C SER A 420 46.70 -3.52 50.29
N ARG A 421 46.83 -2.97 51.51
CA ARG A 421 45.67 -2.55 52.32
C ARG A 421 44.91 -1.37 51.73
N GLU A 422 45.60 -0.36 51.21
CA GLU A 422 44.93 0.79 50.59
C GLU A 422 44.32 0.45 49.22
N HIS A 423 44.96 -0.43 48.45
CA HIS A 423 44.35 -0.97 47.23
C HIS A 423 43.11 -1.82 47.53
N ASN A 424 43.14 -2.63 48.59
CA ASN A 424 41.97 -3.39 49.04
C ASN A 424 40.85 -2.47 49.54
N LYS A 425 41.14 -1.40 50.29
CA LYS A 425 40.11 -0.42 50.71
C LYS A 425 39.44 0.27 49.52
N THR A 426 40.21 0.68 48.52
CA THR A 426 39.66 1.34 47.32
C THR A 426 38.85 0.38 46.44
N MET A 427 39.30 -0.88 46.29
CA MET A 427 38.52 -1.96 45.69
C MET A 427 37.21 -2.20 46.43
N LEU A 428 37.25 -2.30 47.76
CA LEU A 428 36.06 -2.56 48.59
C LEU A 428 35.05 -1.41 48.48
N LYS A 429 35.54 -0.16 48.45
CA LYS A 429 34.69 1.02 48.26
C LYS A 429 33.99 1.02 46.90
N ARG A 430 34.72 0.73 45.81
CA ARG A 430 34.12 0.58 44.47
C ARG A 430 33.12 -0.58 44.39
N LEU A 431 33.42 -1.70 45.05
CA LEU A 431 32.52 -2.84 45.13
C LEU A 431 31.21 -2.45 45.81
N VAL A 432 31.27 -1.80 46.98
CA VAL A 432 30.09 -1.32 47.70
C VAL A 432 29.27 -0.34 46.85
N GLU A 433 29.91 0.66 46.24
CA GLU A 433 29.22 1.61 45.34
C GLU A 433 28.53 0.90 44.18
N LYS A 434 29.22 -0.05 43.54
CA LYS A 434 28.67 -0.81 42.41
C LYS A 434 27.53 -1.74 42.84
N THR A 435 27.61 -2.33 44.03
CA THR A 435 26.52 -3.13 44.61
C THR A 435 25.29 -2.27 44.88
N THR A 436 25.45 -1.09 45.48
CA THR A 436 24.33 -0.17 45.74
C THR A 436 23.68 0.35 44.44
N GLN A 437 24.49 0.60 43.41
CA GLN A 437 23.99 0.99 42.09
C GLN A 437 23.17 -0.14 41.46
N LEU A 438 23.72 -1.36 41.42
CA LEU A 438 23.03 -2.53 40.87
C LEU A 438 21.74 -2.84 41.63
N GLU A 439 21.71 -2.63 42.94
CA GLU A 439 20.51 -2.81 43.76
C GLU A 439 19.43 -1.79 43.41
N SER A 440 19.79 -0.52 43.17
CA SER A 440 18.85 0.51 42.72
C SER A 440 18.31 0.24 41.30
N GLU A 441 19.17 -0.20 40.37
CA GLU A 441 18.77 -0.57 39.01
C GLU A 441 17.87 -1.81 39.00
N LYS A 442 18.16 -2.79 39.87
CA LYS A 442 17.31 -3.98 40.06
C LYS A 442 15.92 -3.58 40.55
N MET A 443 15.84 -2.75 41.59
CA MET A 443 14.57 -2.28 42.12
C MET A 443 13.76 -1.51 41.05
N GLN A 444 14.41 -0.68 40.25
CA GLN A 444 13.76 0.02 39.14
C GLN A 444 13.20 -0.97 38.10
N LYS A 445 14.00 -1.95 37.66
CA LYS A 445 13.54 -2.96 36.70
C LYS A 445 12.41 -3.83 37.25
N GLU A 446 12.44 -4.18 38.53
CA GLU A 446 11.35 -4.92 39.17
C GLU A 446 10.03 -4.11 39.17
N THR A 447 10.08 -2.80 39.42
CA THR A 447 8.87 -1.95 39.33
C THR A 447 8.33 -1.85 37.90
N GLU A 448 9.21 -1.78 36.90
CA GLU A 448 8.80 -1.75 35.49
C GLU A 448 8.17 -3.08 35.05
N VAL A 449 8.76 -4.21 35.45
CA VAL A 449 8.19 -5.54 35.21
C VAL A 449 6.82 -5.67 35.86
N GLN A 450 6.65 -5.20 37.10
CA GLN A 450 5.35 -5.25 37.78
C GLN A 450 4.29 -4.45 37.02
N LYS A 451 4.63 -3.25 36.54
CA LYS A 451 3.74 -2.41 35.73
C LYS A 451 3.35 -3.10 34.41
N LEU A 452 4.32 -3.70 33.72
CA LEU A 452 4.06 -4.45 32.48
C LEU A 452 3.21 -5.71 32.74
N MET A 453 3.34 -6.33 33.90
CA MET A 453 2.53 -7.48 34.29
C MET A 453 1.07 -7.05 34.53
N GLU A 454 0.84 -5.93 35.22
CA GLU A 454 -0.49 -5.35 35.41
C GLU A 454 -1.14 -4.96 34.07
N GLU A 455 -0.37 -4.35 33.16
CA GLU A 455 -0.87 -3.99 31.82
C GLU A 455 -1.22 -5.23 31.00
N ASN A 456 -0.40 -6.29 31.03
CA ASN A 456 -0.70 -7.55 30.36
C ASN A 456 -1.99 -8.17 30.90
N VAL A 457 -2.17 -8.22 32.22
CA VAL A 457 -3.43 -8.70 32.82
C VAL A 457 -4.62 -7.88 32.31
N ARG A 458 -4.49 -6.55 32.27
CA ARG A 458 -5.54 -5.66 31.75
C ARG A 458 -5.86 -5.95 30.28
N LEU A 459 -4.83 -6.14 29.44
CA LEU A 459 -5.01 -6.45 28.02
C LEU A 459 -5.67 -7.81 27.81
N THR A 460 -5.31 -8.84 28.59
CA THR A 460 -5.97 -10.16 28.54
C THR A 460 -7.46 -10.04 28.85
N THR A 461 -7.85 -9.29 29.89
CA THR A 461 -9.28 -9.10 30.19
C THR A 461 -10.04 -8.37 29.07
N LEU A 462 -9.38 -7.45 28.35
CA LEU A 462 -9.97 -6.76 27.21
C LEU A 462 -10.12 -7.69 26.01
N LEU A 463 -9.12 -8.56 25.78
CA LEU A 463 -9.13 -9.58 24.75
C LEU A 463 -10.31 -10.54 24.97
N ASP A 464 -10.45 -11.10 26.17
CA ASP A 464 -11.55 -12.01 26.53
C ASP A 464 -12.92 -11.36 26.30
N LYS A 465 -13.06 -10.07 26.64
CA LYS A 465 -14.28 -9.31 26.38
C LYS A 465 -14.58 -9.17 24.89
N LYS A 466 -13.55 -8.96 24.06
CA LYS A 466 -13.70 -8.82 22.60
C LYS A 466 -14.00 -10.15 21.93
N GLU A 467 -13.39 -11.24 22.38
CA GLU A 467 -13.72 -12.59 21.93
C GLU A 467 -15.17 -12.96 22.26
N ALA A 468 -15.63 -12.67 23.48
CA ALA A 468 -17.03 -12.86 23.86
C ALA A 468 -18.00 -12.04 22.99
N GLN A 469 -17.65 -10.79 22.65
CA GLN A 469 -18.46 -9.96 21.74
C GLN A 469 -18.54 -10.56 20.33
N LEU A 470 -17.42 -11.04 19.80
CA LEU A 470 -17.38 -11.68 18.48
C LEU A 470 -18.18 -12.98 18.43
N LEU A 471 -18.10 -13.81 19.48
CA LEU A 471 -18.89 -15.02 19.60
C LEU A 471 -20.39 -14.71 19.62
N ALA A 472 -20.82 -13.72 20.41
CA ALA A 472 -22.21 -13.28 20.45
C ALA A 472 -22.71 -12.78 19.09
N MET A 473 -21.89 -11.98 18.39
CA MET A 473 -22.22 -11.50 17.05
C MET A 473 -22.30 -12.64 16.03
N ASN A 474 -21.39 -13.61 16.10
CA ASN A 474 -21.42 -14.79 15.21
C ASN A 474 -22.69 -15.62 15.41
N GLU A 475 -23.11 -15.85 16.66
CA GLU A 475 -24.37 -16.54 16.95
C GLU A 475 -25.59 -15.74 16.46
N GLN A 476 -25.58 -14.41 16.58
CA GLN A 476 -26.63 -13.57 15.97
C GLN A 476 -26.69 -13.73 14.45
N CYS A 477 -25.55 -13.72 13.76
CA CYS A 477 -25.51 -13.95 12.32
C CYS A 477 -26.04 -15.34 11.94
N LYS A 478 -25.74 -16.39 12.71
CA LYS A 478 -26.30 -17.73 12.50
C LYS A 478 -27.81 -17.75 12.66
N VAL A 479 -28.35 -17.12 13.72
CA VAL A 479 -29.79 -17.03 13.95
C VAL A 479 -30.49 -16.27 12.80
N MET A 480 -29.90 -15.16 12.35
CA MET A 480 -30.42 -14.40 11.20
C MET A 480 -30.43 -15.26 9.92
N ALA A 481 -29.36 -16.00 9.63
CA ALA A 481 -29.30 -16.88 8.46
C ALA A 481 -30.35 -18.01 8.51
N LEU A 482 -30.57 -18.62 9.68
CA LEU A 482 -31.61 -19.64 9.87
C LEU A 482 -33.01 -19.06 9.73
N SER A 483 -33.25 -17.85 10.24
CA SER A 483 -34.54 -17.16 10.09
C SER A 483 -34.85 -16.78 8.65
N ALA A 484 -33.83 -16.44 7.85
CA ALA A 484 -33.97 -16.15 6.43
C ALA A 484 -34.21 -17.41 5.57
N SER A 485 -33.87 -18.60 6.07
CA SER A 485 -34.04 -19.88 5.35
C SER A 485 -35.39 -20.57 5.63
N ASN A 486 -36.15 -20.09 6.62
CA ASN A 486 -37.48 -20.61 7.01
C ASN A 486 -38.66 -19.76 6.49
N ILE A 487 -38.36 -18.80 5.60
CA ILE A 487 -39.32 -18.03 4.80
C ILE A 487 -39.16 -18.50 3.36
#